data_AF-A0A0C3P582-F1
#
_entry.id   AF-A0A0C3P582-F1
#
_cell.length_a   1.000
_cell.length_b   1.000
_cell.length_c   1.000
_cell.angle_alpha   90.00
_cell.angle_beta   90.00
_cell.angle_gamma   90.00
#
_symmetry.space_group_name_H-M   'P 1'
#
loop_
_entity.id
_entity.type
_entity.pdbx_description
1 polymer ?
#
loop_
_entity_poly.entity_id
_entity_poly.type
_entity_poly.pdbx_seq_one_letter_code
_entity_poly.pdbx_strand_id
1 'polypeptide(L)'
;MPLNYSKWDQLELSDDSDIEGHPNVDKRSLIRWKQRDIHERREARKLRIAAFQAEIACNNVLAPRLKRIRERFTGETTDNTQTTEQWAEDSEDVRTLTGLPLFQHLVERLETSPSSAAPPTNAKNQPTYDAMVLSLLLQIYDEAKPLPSDEQEKAILSCLDRHISQLADHTKKLEKDLEEEVREQKKHITSEDIKEGWENK
;
A
#
# COMPACT_ATOMS: atom_id res chain seq x y z
N MET A 1 7.07 42.22 6.07
CA MET A 1 7.36 40.78 5.84
C MET A 1 8.38 40.70 4.71
N PRO A 2 9.47 39.91 4.82
CA PRO A 2 10.39 39.72 3.71
C PRO A 2 9.70 38.94 2.59
N LEU A 3 9.82 39.40 1.34
CA LEU A 3 9.36 38.69 0.16
C LEU A 3 10.28 37.48 -0.07
N ASN A 4 9.74 36.27 -0.04
CA ASN A 4 10.50 35.04 -0.27
C ASN A 4 10.55 34.72 -1.77
N TYR A 5 11.74 34.77 -2.37
CA TYR A 5 12.00 34.44 -3.78
C TYR A 5 12.45 32.98 -4.00
N SER A 6 12.44 32.11 -2.97
CA SER A 6 12.88 30.71 -3.08
C SER A 6 12.09 29.88 -4.10
N LYS A 7 10.88 30.34 -4.45
CA LYS A 7 10.06 29.73 -5.51
C LYS A 7 10.79 29.69 -6.86
N TRP A 8 11.60 30.71 -7.16
CA TRP A 8 12.31 30.84 -8.44
C TRP A 8 13.57 29.97 -8.51
N ASP A 9 14.14 29.62 -7.37
CA ASP A 9 15.31 28.73 -7.24
C ASP A 9 14.94 27.25 -7.47
N GLN A 10 13.65 26.93 -7.34
CA GLN A 10 13.07 25.58 -7.48
C GLN A 10 12.54 25.28 -8.89
N LEU A 11 12.76 26.20 -9.83
CA LEU A 11 12.13 26.16 -11.14
C LEU A 11 13.00 25.30 -12.09
N GLU A 12 12.51 24.10 -12.42
CA GLU A 12 13.22 23.17 -13.29
C GLU A 12 12.68 23.29 -14.73
N LEU A 13 13.29 24.21 -15.49
CA LEU A 13 12.98 24.43 -16.91
C LEU A 13 13.49 23.26 -17.77
N SER A 14 12.56 22.57 -18.43
CA SER A 14 12.87 21.55 -19.44
C SER A 14 13.43 22.15 -20.74
N ASP A 15 13.21 23.45 -20.98
CA ASP A 15 13.67 24.18 -22.18
C ASP A 15 14.71 25.25 -21.85
N ASP A 16 15.66 24.93 -20.96
CA ASP A 16 16.76 25.83 -20.64
C ASP A 16 17.79 25.84 -21.79
N SER A 17 17.65 26.81 -22.70
CA SER A 17 18.58 27.04 -23.81
C SER A 17 19.95 27.56 -23.37
N ASP A 18 20.09 27.97 -22.11
CA ASP A 18 21.27 28.65 -21.58
C ASP A 18 22.30 27.70 -20.95
N ILE A 19 22.14 26.39 -21.16
CA ILE A 19 23.13 25.42 -20.68
C ILE A 19 24.51 25.68 -21.33
N GLU A 20 25.50 25.98 -20.48
CA GLU A 20 26.89 26.16 -20.90
C GLU A 20 27.44 24.82 -21.39
N GLY A 21 27.78 24.77 -22.68
CA GLY A 21 28.32 23.58 -23.33
C GLY A 21 29.84 23.51 -23.18
N HIS A 22 30.38 22.28 -23.18
CA HIS A 22 31.81 22.08 -23.39
C HIS A 22 32.13 22.17 -24.89
N PRO A 23 33.26 22.76 -25.32
CA PRO A 23 33.61 22.92 -26.74
C PRO A 23 33.67 21.60 -27.56
N ASN A 24 33.70 20.45 -26.90
CA ASN A 24 33.74 19.13 -27.53
C ASN A 24 32.40 18.36 -27.47
N VAL A 25 31.35 18.93 -26.87
CA VAL A 25 30.05 18.28 -26.72
C VAL A 25 29.02 19.05 -27.54
N ASP A 26 28.29 18.36 -28.41
CA ASP A 26 27.21 18.99 -29.18
C ASP A 26 26.07 19.40 -28.23
N LYS A 27 25.89 20.71 -28.08
CA LYS A 27 24.87 21.35 -27.23
C LYS A 27 23.46 20.79 -27.51
N ARG A 28 23.11 20.50 -28.78
CA ARG A 28 21.75 20.00 -29.13
C ARG A 28 21.51 18.59 -28.60
N SER A 29 22.49 17.72 -28.72
CA SER A 29 22.41 16.35 -28.19
C SER A 29 22.41 16.33 -26.66
N LEU A 30 23.20 17.19 -26.03
CA LEU A 30 23.25 17.36 -24.57
C LEU A 30 21.90 17.81 -23.99
N ILE A 31 21.28 18.82 -24.59
CA ILE A 31 19.96 19.33 -24.16
C ILE A 31 18.90 18.24 -24.26
N ARG A 32 18.82 17.54 -25.41
CA ARG A 32 17.85 16.44 -25.60
C ARG A 32 18.04 15.30 -24.61
N TRP A 33 19.29 14.96 -24.30
CA TRP A 33 19.60 13.94 -23.32
C TRP A 33 19.15 14.36 -21.92
N LYS A 34 19.48 15.59 -21.50
CA LYS A 34 19.06 16.14 -20.20
C LYS A 34 17.53 16.21 -20.08
N GLN A 35 16.85 16.64 -21.13
CA GLN A 35 15.38 16.62 -21.20
C GLN A 35 14.83 15.22 -20.98
N ARG A 36 15.34 14.22 -21.71
CA ARG A 36 14.92 12.82 -21.56
C ARG A 36 15.15 12.32 -20.13
N ASP A 37 16.33 12.57 -19.56
CA ASP A 37 16.66 12.16 -18.19
C ASP A 37 15.71 12.80 -17.15
N ILE A 38 15.39 14.09 -17.31
CA ILE A 38 14.40 14.77 -16.45
C ILE A 38 13.02 14.13 -16.58
N HIS A 39 12.54 13.90 -17.81
CA HIS A 39 11.25 13.24 -18.03
C HIS A 39 11.22 11.81 -17.47
N GLU A 40 12.27 11.03 -17.69
CA GLU A 40 12.39 9.66 -17.19
C GLU A 40 12.38 9.63 -15.66
N ARG A 41 13.12 10.52 -15.00
CA ARG A 41 13.10 10.65 -13.52
C ARG A 41 11.73 11.04 -12.99
N ARG A 42 11.03 11.95 -13.68
CA ARG A 42 9.66 12.37 -13.31
C ARG A 42 8.66 11.24 -13.45
N GLU A 43 8.65 10.56 -14.58
CA GLU A 43 7.80 9.39 -14.82
C GLU A 43 8.10 8.28 -13.81
N ALA A 44 9.38 7.97 -13.57
CA ALA A 44 9.77 6.99 -12.56
C ALA A 44 9.27 7.36 -11.17
N ARG A 45 9.38 8.64 -10.78
CA ARG A 45 8.86 9.12 -9.49
C ARG A 45 7.34 9.04 -9.40
N LYS A 46 6.63 9.47 -10.45
CA LYS A 46 5.17 9.40 -10.53
C LYS A 46 4.68 7.95 -10.39
N LEU A 47 5.36 7.01 -11.05
CA LEU A 47 5.09 5.58 -10.92
C LEU A 47 5.37 5.07 -9.51
N ARG A 48 6.46 5.47 -8.85
CA ARG A 48 6.74 5.11 -7.45
C ARG A 48 5.66 5.62 -6.50
N ILE A 49 5.27 6.89 -6.62
CA ILE A 49 4.21 7.48 -5.78
C ILE A 49 2.90 6.71 -5.97
N ALA A 50 2.52 6.43 -7.22
CA ALA A 50 1.31 5.66 -7.51
C ALA A 50 1.39 4.23 -6.93
N ALA A 51 2.56 3.58 -7.00
CA ALA A 51 2.78 2.26 -6.41
C ALA A 51 2.63 2.28 -4.88
N PHE A 52 3.29 3.23 -4.20
CA PHE A 52 3.18 3.38 -2.74
C PHE A 52 1.74 3.66 -2.30
N GLN A 53 1.02 4.53 -3.02
CA GLN A 53 -0.39 4.81 -2.73
C GLN A 53 -1.27 3.57 -2.88
N ALA A 54 -1.08 2.81 -3.95
CA ALA A 54 -1.83 1.59 -4.19
C ALA A 54 -1.57 0.53 -3.10
N GLU A 55 -0.31 0.40 -2.67
CA GLU A 55 0.08 -0.54 -1.61
C GLU A 55 -0.47 -0.14 -0.24
N ILE A 56 -0.37 1.15 0.13
CA ILE A 56 -0.96 1.67 1.38
C ILE A 56 -2.48 1.46 1.38
N ALA A 57 -3.16 1.75 0.26
CA ALA A 57 -4.60 1.52 0.12
C ALA A 57 -4.95 0.03 0.32
N CYS A 58 -4.12 -0.89 -0.18
CA CYS A 58 -4.27 -2.32 0.05
C CYS A 58 -4.11 -2.68 1.54
N ASN A 59 -3.03 -2.21 2.17
CA ASN A 59 -2.73 -2.49 3.57
C ASN A 59 -3.82 -1.95 4.51
N ASN A 60 -4.41 -0.81 4.19
CA ASN A 60 -5.53 -0.23 4.94
C ASN A 60 -6.79 -1.11 4.94
N VAL A 61 -6.98 -1.95 3.91
CA VAL A 61 -8.07 -2.94 3.86
C VAL A 61 -7.69 -4.23 4.58
N LEU A 62 -6.45 -4.69 4.46
CA LEU A 62 -5.98 -5.96 5.03
C LEU A 62 -5.76 -5.88 6.55
N ALA A 63 -5.17 -4.80 7.05
CA ALA A 63 -4.87 -4.62 8.47
C ALA A 63 -6.09 -4.78 9.40
N PRO A 64 -7.25 -4.12 9.16
CA PRO A 64 -8.42 -4.31 10.00
C PRO A 64 -9.00 -5.72 9.88
N ARG A 65 -8.93 -6.36 8.70
CA ARG A 65 -9.40 -7.74 8.51
C ARG A 65 -8.60 -8.73 9.36
N LEU A 66 -7.27 -8.62 9.36
CA LEU A 66 -6.40 -9.48 10.17
C LEU A 66 -6.61 -9.28 11.67
N LYS A 67 -6.79 -8.02 12.11
CA LYS A 67 -7.12 -7.72 13.51
C LYS A 67 -8.45 -8.35 13.94
N ARG A 68 -9.50 -8.25 13.11
CA ARG A 68 -10.79 -8.91 13.36
C ARG A 68 -10.65 -10.43 13.43
N ILE A 69 -9.86 -11.05 12.55
CA ILE A 69 -9.62 -12.50 12.58
C ILE A 69 -8.92 -12.89 13.89
N ARG A 70 -7.90 -12.13 14.32
CA ARG A 70 -7.21 -12.34 15.60
C ARG A 70 -8.18 -12.22 16.79
N GLU A 71 -8.97 -11.16 16.86
CA GLU A 71 -9.94 -10.93 17.94
C GLU A 71 -10.99 -12.05 18.01
N ARG A 72 -11.51 -12.47 16.85
CA ARG A 72 -12.45 -13.58 16.76
C ARG A 72 -11.80 -14.91 17.16
N PHE A 73 -10.52 -15.09 16.86
CA PHE A 73 -9.76 -16.29 17.24
C PHE A 73 -9.57 -16.37 18.76
N THR A 74 -9.27 -15.25 19.44
CA THR A 74 -9.16 -15.20 20.91
C THR A 74 -10.52 -15.26 21.60
N GLY A 75 -11.61 -14.93 20.89
CA GLY A 75 -12.94 -14.79 21.48
C GLY A 75 -13.09 -13.49 22.28
N GLU A 76 -12.16 -12.54 22.12
CA GLU A 76 -12.25 -11.23 22.75
C GLU A 76 -13.27 -10.37 21.98
N THR A 77 -14.49 -10.27 22.49
CA THR A 77 -15.42 -9.22 22.07
C THR A 77 -14.93 -7.89 22.63
N THR A 78 -14.28 -7.08 21.78
CA THR A 78 -14.01 -5.68 22.12
C THR A 78 -15.33 -4.90 22.01
N ASP A 79 -15.88 -4.46 23.13
CA ASP A 79 -17.19 -3.78 23.25
C ASP A 79 -17.31 -2.42 22.53
N ASN A 80 -16.33 -1.98 21.73
CA ASN A 80 -16.20 -0.59 21.29
C ASN A 80 -15.92 -0.38 19.78
N THR A 81 -16.52 -1.18 18.90
CA THR A 81 -16.71 -0.71 17.51
C THR A 81 -18.09 -1.05 16.97
N GLN A 82 -18.97 -0.06 17.04
CA GLN A 82 -20.10 0.09 16.12
C GLN A 82 -19.55 0.21 14.69
N THR A 83 -19.22 -0.92 14.07
CA THR A 83 -19.24 -1.03 12.62
C THR A 83 -20.05 -2.27 12.30
N THR A 84 -21.35 -2.04 12.19
CA THR A 84 -22.35 -2.94 11.64
C THR A 84 -22.06 -3.15 10.16
N GLU A 85 -20.93 -3.76 9.85
CA GLU A 85 -20.82 -4.66 8.71
C GLU A 85 -20.78 -6.05 9.31
N GLN A 86 -21.94 -6.41 9.87
CA GLN A 86 -22.29 -7.79 10.12
C GLN A 86 -22.04 -8.54 8.82
N TRP A 87 -21.22 -9.58 8.89
CA TRP A 87 -21.28 -10.66 7.94
C TRP A 87 -22.68 -11.25 8.11
N ALA A 88 -23.63 -10.77 7.31
CA ALA A 88 -25.05 -11.07 7.45
C ALA A 88 -25.40 -12.51 7.02
N GLU A 89 -24.41 -13.26 6.53
CA GLU A 89 -24.55 -14.60 5.98
C GLU A 89 -23.92 -15.71 6.84
N ASP A 90 -23.07 -15.35 7.82
CA ASP A 90 -22.50 -16.35 8.74
C ASP A 90 -23.58 -16.77 9.75
N SER A 91 -23.90 -18.07 9.78
CA SER A 91 -24.88 -18.66 10.72
C SER A 91 -24.49 -18.38 12.19
N GLU A 92 -25.48 -18.37 13.09
CA GLU A 92 -25.24 -18.13 14.52
C GLU A 92 -24.19 -19.09 15.11
N ASP A 93 -24.18 -20.34 14.64
CA ASP A 93 -23.20 -21.36 15.02
C ASP A 93 -21.77 -20.93 14.68
N VAL A 94 -21.55 -20.42 13.47
CA VAL A 94 -20.23 -19.97 13.01
C VAL A 94 -19.71 -18.82 13.86
N ARG A 95 -20.58 -17.91 14.31
CA ARG A 95 -20.21 -16.75 15.15
C ARG A 95 -19.66 -17.14 16.52
N THR A 96 -20.06 -18.30 17.04
CA THR A 96 -19.58 -18.80 18.34
C THR A 96 -18.27 -19.58 18.25
N LEU A 97 -17.85 -19.99 17.05
CA LEU A 97 -16.59 -20.69 16.84
C LEU A 97 -15.41 -19.77 17.20
N THR A 98 -14.47 -20.29 17.98
CA THR A 98 -13.20 -19.66 18.36
C THR A 98 -12.04 -20.64 18.12
N GLY A 99 -10.79 -20.19 18.16
CA GLY A 99 -9.61 -21.08 18.02
C GLY A 99 -9.50 -21.81 16.68
N LEU A 100 -9.01 -23.06 16.71
CA LEU A 100 -8.82 -23.91 15.52
C LEU A 100 -10.06 -24.08 14.62
N PRO A 101 -11.28 -24.37 15.12
CA PRO A 101 -12.43 -24.61 14.24
C PRO A 101 -12.84 -23.35 13.47
N LEU A 102 -12.70 -22.17 14.05
CA LEU A 102 -12.88 -20.90 13.34
C LEU A 102 -11.86 -20.79 12.20
N PHE A 103 -10.60 -21.06 12.49
CA PHE A 103 -9.52 -20.94 11.52
C PHE A 103 -9.74 -21.85 10.31
N GLN A 104 -10.11 -23.11 10.55
CA GLN A 104 -10.44 -24.07 9.48
C GLN A 104 -11.62 -23.60 8.64
N HIS A 105 -12.70 -23.15 9.28
CA HIS A 105 -13.86 -22.60 8.58
C HIS A 105 -13.51 -21.38 7.72
N LEU A 106 -12.66 -20.47 8.22
CA LEU A 106 -12.23 -19.31 7.45
C LEU A 106 -11.43 -19.71 6.20
N VAL A 107 -10.52 -20.67 6.32
CA VAL A 107 -9.75 -21.19 5.19
C VAL A 107 -10.70 -21.82 4.16
N GLU A 108 -11.60 -22.71 4.59
CA GLU A 108 -12.56 -23.36 3.70
C GLU A 108 -13.48 -22.34 2.98
N ARG A 109 -13.97 -21.32 3.71
CA ARG A 109 -14.81 -20.28 3.12
C ARG A 109 -14.05 -19.46 2.08
N LEU A 110 -12.79 -19.11 2.36
CA LEU A 110 -11.96 -18.35 1.43
C LEU A 110 -11.59 -19.17 0.19
N GLU A 111 -11.48 -20.50 0.30
CA GLU A 111 -11.26 -21.38 -0.85
C GLU A 111 -12.52 -21.58 -1.70
N THR A 112 -13.68 -21.72 -1.07
CA THR A 112 -14.94 -22.06 -1.74
C THR A 112 -15.66 -20.83 -2.30
N SER A 113 -15.64 -19.70 -1.59
CA SER A 113 -16.39 -18.49 -1.93
C SER A 113 -15.59 -17.21 -1.64
N PRO A 114 -14.47 -16.96 -2.35
CA PRO A 114 -13.69 -15.74 -2.17
C PRO A 114 -14.45 -14.51 -2.70
N SER A 115 -14.31 -13.37 -2.03
CA SER A 115 -14.80 -12.08 -2.51
C SER A 115 -14.08 -11.66 -3.79
N SER A 116 -14.81 -11.06 -4.72
CA SER A 116 -14.27 -10.46 -5.96
C SER A 116 -13.55 -9.13 -5.75
N ALA A 117 -13.56 -8.58 -4.52
CA ALA A 117 -12.90 -7.32 -4.22
C ALA A 117 -11.37 -7.44 -4.38
N ALA A 118 -10.80 -6.56 -5.21
CA ALA A 118 -9.37 -6.48 -5.47
C ALA A 118 -8.90 -5.03 -5.33
N PRO A 119 -7.60 -4.79 -5.02
CA PRO A 119 -7.09 -3.43 -4.95
C PRO A 119 -7.18 -2.74 -6.33
N PRO A 120 -7.31 -1.40 -6.39
CA PRO A 120 -7.58 -0.67 -7.62
C PRO A 120 -6.31 -0.51 -8.48
N THR A 121 -5.69 -1.60 -8.89
CA THR A 121 -4.55 -1.58 -9.82
C THR A 121 -4.93 -2.29 -11.13
N ASN A 122 -4.30 -1.91 -12.23
CA ASN A 122 -4.62 -2.48 -13.56
C ASN A 122 -3.71 -3.68 -13.90
N ALA A 123 -3.21 -4.40 -12.90
CA ALA A 123 -2.27 -5.50 -13.11
C ALA A 123 -3.01 -6.76 -13.59
N LYS A 124 -2.47 -7.43 -14.61
CA LYS A 124 -3.11 -8.55 -15.32
C LYS A 124 -3.49 -9.76 -14.43
N ASN A 125 -2.79 -9.97 -13.32
CA ASN A 125 -2.98 -11.10 -12.39
C ASN A 125 -2.99 -10.62 -10.94
N GLN A 126 -3.75 -9.58 -10.64
CA GLN A 126 -3.82 -9.07 -9.28
C GLN A 126 -4.63 -10.02 -8.38
N PRO A 127 -4.09 -10.45 -7.23
CA PRO A 127 -4.85 -11.25 -6.28
C PRO A 127 -5.97 -10.41 -5.64
N THR A 128 -7.09 -11.07 -5.32
CA THR A 128 -8.16 -10.46 -4.50
C THR A 128 -7.69 -10.31 -3.06
N TYR A 129 -8.36 -9.46 -2.29
CA TYR A 129 -8.05 -9.30 -0.87
C TYR A 129 -8.17 -10.60 -0.10
N ASP A 130 -9.18 -11.39 -0.44
CA ASP A 130 -9.46 -12.68 0.19
C ASP A 130 -8.40 -13.72 -0.17
N ALA A 131 -7.91 -13.73 -1.42
CA ALA A 131 -6.79 -14.57 -1.83
C ALA A 131 -5.49 -14.21 -1.08
N MET A 132 -5.23 -12.92 -0.85
CA MET A 132 -4.09 -12.47 -0.04
C MET A 132 -4.20 -12.95 1.41
N VAL A 133 -5.38 -12.80 2.03
CA VAL A 133 -5.64 -13.30 3.39
C VAL A 133 -5.49 -14.83 3.45
N LEU A 134 -6.05 -15.56 2.49
CA LEU A 134 -5.93 -17.02 2.41
C LEU A 134 -4.47 -17.46 2.36
N SER A 135 -3.67 -16.84 1.49
CA SER A 135 -2.24 -17.17 1.37
C SER A 135 -1.49 -16.99 2.69
N LEU A 136 -1.83 -15.94 3.45
CA LEU A 136 -1.25 -15.66 4.76
C LEU A 136 -1.72 -16.69 5.81
N LEU A 137 -3.00 -17.06 5.81
CA LEU A 137 -3.51 -18.08 6.72
C LEU A 137 -2.85 -19.43 6.45
N LEU A 138 -2.69 -19.83 5.19
CA LEU A 138 -1.99 -21.07 4.82
C LEU A 138 -0.53 -21.06 5.29
N GLN A 139 0.17 -19.94 5.14
CA GLN A 139 1.54 -19.80 5.66
C GLN A 139 1.58 -19.97 7.19
N ILE A 140 0.65 -19.36 7.91
CA ILE A 140 0.56 -19.48 9.38
C ILE A 140 0.26 -20.93 9.78
N TYR A 141 -0.62 -21.62 9.05
CA TYR A 141 -0.90 -23.03 9.27
C TYR A 141 0.33 -23.90 9.05
N ASP A 142 1.12 -23.63 8.00
CA ASP A 142 2.35 -24.35 7.72
C ASP A 142 3.43 -24.16 8.80
N GLU A 143 3.48 -22.99 9.44
CA GLU A 143 4.34 -22.72 10.60
C GLU A 143 3.83 -23.43 11.87
N ALA A 144 2.51 -23.58 12.04
CA ALA A 144 1.89 -24.16 13.22
C ALA A 144 1.74 -25.69 13.17
N LYS A 145 1.57 -26.30 11.99
CA LYS A 145 1.34 -27.76 11.83
C LYS A 145 2.38 -28.69 12.47
N PRO A 146 3.69 -28.39 12.59
CA PRO A 146 4.63 -29.32 13.22
C PRO A 146 4.48 -29.38 14.76
N LEU A 147 3.76 -28.44 15.37
CA LEU A 147 3.57 -28.37 16.82
C LEU A 147 2.43 -29.30 17.27
N PRO A 148 2.43 -29.75 18.54
CA PRO A 148 1.31 -30.51 19.10
C PRO A 148 0.05 -29.64 19.20
N SER A 149 -1.13 -30.29 19.16
CA SER A 149 -2.44 -29.61 19.12
C SER A 149 -2.61 -28.51 20.19
N ASP A 150 -2.09 -28.73 21.40
CA ASP A 150 -2.20 -27.81 22.53
C ASP A 150 -1.35 -26.52 22.35
N GLU A 151 -0.31 -26.57 21.53
CA GLU A 151 0.58 -25.43 21.22
C GLU A 151 0.24 -24.76 19.89
N GLN A 152 -0.47 -25.45 19.00
CA GLN A 152 -0.87 -24.93 17.69
C GLN A 152 -1.65 -23.62 17.79
N GLU A 153 -2.62 -23.52 18.70
CA GLU A 153 -3.43 -22.28 18.86
C GLU A 153 -2.57 -21.09 19.27
N LYS A 154 -1.65 -21.31 20.21
CA LYS A 154 -0.73 -20.28 20.68
C LYS A 154 0.24 -19.86 19.58
N ALA A 155 0.72 -20.83 18.79
CA ALA A 155 1.59 -20.56 17.66
C ALA A 155 0.89 -19.73 16.59
N ILE A 156 -0.34 -20.10 16.21
CA ILE A 156 -1.17 -19.35 15.25
C ILE A 156 -1.37 -17.91 15.72
N LEU A 157 -1.74 -17.71 16.99
CA LEU A 157 -1.92 -16.37 17.56
C LEU A 157 -0.63 -15.54 17.52
N SER A 158 0.50 -16.13 17.94
CA SER A 158 1.79 -15.42 17.91
C SER A 158 2.22 -15.06 16.48
N CYS A 159 1.92 -15.91 15.50
CA CYS A 159 2.22 -15.67 14.10
C CYS A 159 1.32 -14.58 13.50
N LEU A 160 0.01 -14.61 13.81
CA LEU A 160 -0.91 -13.53 13.44
C LEU A 160 -0.43 -12.18 13.99
N ASP A 161 -0.01 -12.14 15.25
CA ASP A 161 0.49 -10.93 15.90
C ASP A 161 1.77 -10.40 15.25
N ARG A 162 2.68 -11.31 14.91
CA ARG A 162 3.90 -10.99 14.16
C ARG A 162 3.55 -10.39 12.80
N HIS A 163 2.66 -11.01 12.03
CA HIS A 163 2.28 -10.54 10.71
C HIS A 163 1.52 -9.20 10.75
N ILE A 164 0.63 -9.00 11.72
CA ILE A 164 -0.07 -7.71 11.93
C ILE A 164 0.95 -6.61 12.24
N SER A 165 1.94 -6.89 13.09
CA SER A 165 3.00 -5.93 13.44
C SER A 165 3.88 -5.61 12.23
N GLN A 166 4.30 -6.63 11.47
CA GLN A 166 5.07 -6.45 10.24
C GLN A 166 4.32 -5.62 9.20
N LEU A 167 3.02 -5.88 9.01
CA LEU A 167 2.19 -5.10 8.09
C LEU A 167 2.08 -3.63 8.53
N ALA A 168 1.93 -3.38 9.83
CA ALA A 168 1.88 -2.03 10.38
C ALA A 168 3.22 -1.28 10.19
N ASP A 169 4.34 -1.95 10.46
CA ASP A 169 5.67 -1.36 10.27
C ASP A 169 6.00 -1.12 8.80
N HIS A 170 5.59 -2.04 7.91
CA HIS A 170 5.74 -1.86 6.48
C HIS A 170 4.92 -0.68 5.97
N THR A 171 3.67 -0.56 6.41
CA THR A 171 2.78 0.56 6.03
C THR A 171 3.37 1.90 6.46
N LYS A 172 3.91 2.00 7.69
CA LYS A 172 4.60 3.22 8.15
C LYS A 172 5.83 3.58 7.33
N LYS A 173 6.57 2.58 6.82
CA LYS A 173 7.72 2.83 5.93
C LYS A 173 7.25 3.38 4.60
N LEU A 174 6.24 2.76 3.99
CA LEU A 174 5.65 3.23 2.73
C LEU A 174 5.10 4.66 2.85
N GLU A 175 4.44 4.99 3.96
CA GLU A 175 3.95 6.35 4.21
C GLU A 175 5.10 7.37 4.27
N LYS A 176 6.19 7.04 4.95
CA LYS A 176 7.39 7.89 4.98
C LYS A 176 7.98 8.04 3.59
N ASP A 177 8.22 6.95 2.88
CA ASP A 177 8.83 6.97 1.54
C ASP A 177 7.95 7.75 0.54
N LEU A 178 6.63 7.64 0.65
CA LEU A 178 5.67 8.44 -0.10
C LEU A 178 5.81 9.93 0.23
N GLU A 179 5.89 10.30 1.51
CA GLU A 179 6.10 11.69 1.93
C GLU A 179 7.42 12.25 1.40
N GLU A 180 8.49 11.43 1.37
CA GLU A 180 9.78 11.81 0.81
C GLU A 180 9.68 12.07 -0.70
N GLU A 181 9.11 11.14 -1.48
CA GLU A 181 8.95 11.29 -2.93
C GLU A 181 8.03 12.46 -3.29
N VAL A 182 6.92 12.66 -2.56
CA VAL A 182 6.03 13.80 -2.76
C VAL A 182 6.72 15.12 -2.41
N ARG A 183 7.52 15.15 -1.34
CA ARG A 183 8.33 16.33 -0.98
C ARG A 183 9.37 16.62 -2.04
N GLU A 184 10.03 15.61 -2.59
CA GLU A 184 10.96 15.79 -3.71
C GLU A 184 10.27 16.28 -4.98
N GLN A 185 9.11 15.72 -5.32
CA GLN A 185 8.32 16.17 -6.46
C GLN A 185 7.99 17.66 -6.33
N LYS A 186 7.58 18.11 -5.14
CA LYS A 186 7.24 19.52 -4.85
C LYS A 186 8.44 20.47 -4.87
N LYS A 187 9.69 19.97 -4.81
CA LYS A 187 10.89 20.83 -4.92
C LYS A 187 11.09 21.34 -6.34
N HIS A 188 10.49 20.69 -7.34
CA HIS A 188 10.64 21.05 -8.74
C HIS A 188 9.29 21.54 -9.26
N ILE A 189 9.20 22.84 -9.58
CA ILE A 189 8.00 23.37 -10.24
C ILE A 189 8.14 23.07 -11.73
N THR A 190 7.20 22.27 -12.25
CA THR A 190 7.17 21.87 -13.66
C THR A 190 6.08 22.61 -14.42
N SER A 191 6.11 22.54 -15.75
CA SER A 191 5.05 23.10 -16.59
C SER A 191 3.67 22.51 -16.30
N GLU A 192 3.59 21.25 -15.84
CA GLU A 192 2.34 20.60 -15.44
C GLU A 192 1.76 21.18 -14.15
N ASP A 193 2.61 21.77 -13.30
CA ASP A 193 2.19 22.43 -12.05
C ASP A 193 1.71 23.87 -12.28
N ILE A 194 1.93 24.43 -13.48
CA ILE A 194 1.47 25.77 -13.86
C ILE A 194 0.00 25.68 -14.23
N LYS A 195 -0.86 25.96 -13.24
CA LYS A 195 -2.28 26.20 -13.50
C LYS A 195 -2.44 27.53 -14.23
N GLU A 196 -2.77 27.48 -15.52
CA GLU A 196 -3.18 28.68 -16.25
C GLU A 196 -4.50 29.18 -15.66
N GLY A 197 -4.59 30.48 -15.35
CA GLY A 197 -5.76 31.08 -14.69
C GLY A 197 -7.08 31.01 -15.48
N TRP A 198 -7.08 30.38 -16.65
CA TRP A 198 -8.20 30.23 -17.57
C TRP A 198 -8.88 28.85 -17.51
N GLU A 199 -8.29 27.86 -16.82
CA GLU A 199 -8.86 26.50 -16.70
C GLU A 199 -9.88 26.35 -15.55
N ASN A 200 -10.18 27.42 -14.80
CA ASN A 200 -11.27 27.41 -13.83
C ASN A 200 -12.60 27.73 -14.53
N LYS A 201 -13.31 26.70 -15.01
CA LYS A 201 -14.73 26.80 -15.35
C LYS A 201 -15.50 25.57 -14.88
#